data_AF-A0A2T4PXF2-F1
#
_entry.id   AF-A0A2T4PXF2-F1
#
_cell.length_a   1.000
_cell.length_b   1.000
_cell.length_c   1.000
_cell.angle_alpha   90.00
_cell.angle_beta   90.00
_cell.angle_gamma   90.00
#
_symmetry.space_group_name_H-M   'P 1'
#
loop_
_entity.id
_entity.type
_entity.pdbx_description
1 polymer ?
#
loop_
_entity_poly.entity_id
_entity_poly.type
_entity_poly.pdbx_seq_one_letter_code
_entity_poly.pdbx_strand_id
1 'polypeptide(L)'
;MINQLKDLTKKIEQWSNDRNLNTANPLKQFDKLVEEYGELVKGLNKQDIQVIKDSIGDMFVVITIMMQQIKGDMYIAIRLMSFGDYDTSTICYINSLNDVGNRLNKFINEEPSNGNLFSQLQAYLSNVIGMLEETAKEYDTDLTSCVQVAYDEIKDRKGKTINGTFIKESDLQ
;
A
#
# COMPACT_ATOMS: atom_id res chain seq x y z
N MET A 1 19.06 -3.38 -3.45
CA MET A 1 17.67 -3.87 -3.32
C MET A 1 17.10 -3.62 -1.93
N ILE A 2 17.29 -4.47 -0.90
CA ILE A 2 16.63 -4.27 0.42
C ILE A 2 16.90 -2.88 1.05
N ASN A 3 18.12 -2.35 0.92
CA ASN A 3 18.42 -1.03 1.49
C ASN A 3 17.73 0.13 0.74
N GLN A 4 17.55 0.01 -0.58
CA GLN A 4 16.89 1.06 -1.38
C GLN A 4 15.39 1.11 -1.11
N LEU A 5 14.73 -0.05 -1.02
CA LEU A 5 13.31 -0.11 -0.69
C LEU A 5 13.04 0.49 0.69
N LYS A 6 13.90 0.21 1.69
CA LYS A 6 13.83 0.85 3.02
C LYS A 6 13.95 2.37 2.96
N ASP A 7 14.87 2.89 2.15
CA ASP A 7 15.05 4.33 2.01
C ASP A 7 13.83 4.98 1.34
N LEU A 8 13.23 4.30 0.34
CA LEU A 8 11.97 4.73 -0.27
C LEU A 8 10.81 4.71 0.72
N THR A 9 10.66 3.64 1.52
CA THR A 9 9.65 3.55 2.58
C THR A 9 9.75 4.75 3.52
N LYS A 10 10.95 5.07 4.01
CA LYS A 10 11.15 6.24 4.90
C LYS A 10 10.76 7.56 4.23
N LYS A 11 11.04 7.71 2.95
CA LYS A 11 10.68 8.92 2.19
C LYS A 11 9.16 9.03 2.01
N ILE A 12 8.45 7.92 1.79
CA ILE A 12 6.99 7.88 1.71
C ILE A 12 6.38 8.19 3.09
N GLU A 13 6.91 7.58 4.16
CA GLU A 13 6.50 7.86 5.54
C GLU A 13 6.66 9.35 5.88
N GLN A 14 7.79 9.96 5.50
CA GLN A 14 8.01 11.39 5.67
C GLN A 14 7.02 12.22 4.84
N TRP A 15 6.81 11.86 3.58
CA TRP A 15 5.87 12.55 2.70
C TRP A 15 4.45 12.59 3.29
N SER A 16 4.03 11.48 3.89
CA SER A 16 2.75 11.31 4.59
C SER A 16 2.67 12.13 5.88
N ASN A 17 3.75 12.11 6.69
CA ASN A 17 3.87 12.91 7.91
C ASN A 17 3.76 14.42 7.62
N ASP A 18 4.47 14.91 6.60
CA ASP A 18 4.47 16.32 6.20
C ASP A 18 3.07 16.82 5.81
N ARG A 19 2.15 15.91 5.50
CA ARG A 19 0.78 16.18 5.05
C ARG A 19 -0.27 15.75 6.08
N ASN A 20 0.13 15.36 7.29
CA ASN A 20 -0.75 14.84 8.35
C ASN A 20 -1.65 13.68 7.89
N LEU A 21 -1.20 12.92 6.90
CA LEU A 21 -1.95 11.77 6.35
C LEU A 21 -1.70 10.51 7.18
N ASN A 22 -0.53 10.41 7.81
CA ASN A 22 -0.08 9.33 8.67
C ASN A 22 -0.99 9.05 9.88
N THR A 23 -1.78 10.03 10.33
CA THR A 23 -2.72 9.89 11.46
C THR A 23 -4.19 9.96 11.04
N ALA A 24 -4.46 10.00 9.74
CA ALA A 24 -5.81 10.03 9.20
C ALA A 24 -6.53 8.68 9.39
N ASN A 25 -7.84 8.66 9.10
CA ASN A 25 -8.66 7.45 9.18
C ASN A 25 -8.18 6.39 8.15
N PRO A 26 -7.76 5.19 8.59
CA PRO A 26 -7.26 4.16 7.69
C PRO A 26 -8.30 3.55 6.75
N LEU A 27 -9.60 3.72 6.99
CA LEU A 27 -10.62 3.36 6.00
C LEU A 27 -10.43 4.12 4.68
N LYS A 28 -9.94 5.36 4.73
CA LYS A 28 -9.67 6.14 3.51
C LYS A 28 -8.47 5.63 2.73
N GLN A 29 -7.49 5.04 3.40
CA GLN A 29 -6.42 4.34 2.70
C GLN A 29 -6.88 3.00 2.15
N PHE A 30 -7.83 2.31 2.80
CA PHE A 30 -8.43 1.11 2.23
C PHE A 30 -9.26 1.43 0.96
N ASP A 31 -10.05 2.50 0.97
CA ASP A 31 -10.76 2.99 -0.23
C ASP A 31 -9.76 3.20 -1.39
N LYS A 32 -8.63 3.87 -1.11
CA LYS A 32 -7.57 4.12 -2.10
C LYS A 32 -6.86 2.84 -2.53
N LEU A 33 -6.63 1.89 -1.64
CA LEU A 33 -5.99 0.61 -1.96
C LEU A 33 -6.84 -0.19 -2.95
N VAL A 34 -8.18 -0.17 -2.79
CA VAL A 34 -9.11 -0.81 -3.71
C VAL A 34 -9.14 -0.10 -5.07
N GLU A 35 -9.04 1.23 -5.09
CA GLU A 35 -8.92 2.04 -6.31
C GLU A 35 -7.65 1.64 -7.10
N GLU A 36 -6.48 1.65 -6.46
CA GLU A 36 -5.21 1.29 -7.11
C GLU A 36 -5.18 -0.17 -7.57
N TYR A 37 -5.80 -1.09 -6.82
CA TYR A 37 -5.96 -2.46 -7.27
C TYR A 37 -6.81 -2.56 -8.55
N GLY A 38 -7.85 -1.71 -8.69
CA GLY A 38 -8.62 -1.62 -9.93
C GLY A 38 -7.76 -1.18 -11.13
N GLU A 39 -6.80 -0.28 -10.90
CA GLU A 39 -5.82 0.12 -11.91
C GLU A 39 -4.87 -1.02 -12.27
N LEU A 40 -4.40 -1.77 -11.26
CA LEU A 40 -3.58 -2.97 -11.48
C LEU A 40 -4.33 -3.99 -12.35
N VAL A 41 -5.58 -4.32 -12.01
CA VAL A 41 -6.41 -5.24 -12.80
C VAL A 41 -6.60 -4.75 -14.24
N LYS A 42 -6.78 -3.45 -14.45
CA LYS A 42 -6.84 -2.86 -15.80
C LYS A 42 -5.52 -3.04 -16.55
N GLY A 43 -4.38 -2.85 -15.89
CA GLY A 43 -3.05 -3.10 -16.44
C GLY A 43 -2.86 -4.56 -16.83
N LEU A 44 -3.16 -5.50 -15.93
CA LEU A 44 -3.08 -6.94 -16.15
C LEU A 44 -3.94 -7.39 -17.34
N ASN A 45 -5.21 -6.95 -17.41
CA ASN A 45 -6.12 -7.31 -18.50
C ASN A 45 -5.64 -6.81 -19.87
N LYS A 46 -4.95 -5.67 -19.91
CA LYS A 46 -4.40 -5.09 -21.13
C LYS A 46 -2.97 -5.51 -21.43
N GLN A 47 -2.33 -6.26 -20.53
CA GLN A 47 -0.90 -6.57 -20.57
C GLN A 47 -0.05 -5.28 -20.70
N ASP A 48 -0.49 -4.21 -20.04
CA ASP A 48 0.17 -2.91 -20.08
C ASP A 48 1.17 -2.80 -18.92
N ILE A 49 2.43 -3.11 -19.22
CA ILE A 49 3.52 -3.12 -18.23
C ILE A 49 3.72 -1.77 -17.54
N GLN A 50 3.42 -0.64 -18.21
CA GLN A 50 3.59 0.67 -17.58
C GLN A 50 2.52 0.87 -16.52
N VAL A 51 1.26 0.57 -16.84
CA VAL A 51 0.15 0.63 -15.87
C VAL A 51 0.36 -0.35 -14.72
N ILE A 52 0.85 -1.56 -15.00
CA ILE A 52 1.14 -2.56 -13.95
C ILE A 52 2.20 -2.03 -12.99
N LYS A 53 3.31 -1.49 -13.50
CA LYS A 53 4.40 -0.93 -12.69
C LYS A 53 3.94 0.23 -11.82
N ASP A 54 3.16 1.14 -12.41
CA ASP A 54 2.58 2.28 -11.74
C ASP A 54 1.67 1.84 -10.59
N SER A 55 0.69 0.97 -10.91
CA SER A 55 -0.29 0.46 -9.93
C SER A 55 0.38 -0.30 -8.78
N ILE A 56 1.44 -1.10 -9.05
CA ILE A 56 2.20 -1.78 -8.00
C ILE A 56 2.86 -0.77 -7.05
N GLY A 57 3.48 0.26 -7.61
CA GLY A 57 4.12 1.32 -6.82
C GLY A 57 3.12 2.09 -5.98
N ASP A 58 1.98 2.47 -6.55
CA ASP A 58 0.93 3.22 -5.88
C ASP A 58 0.25 2.41 -4.77
N MET A 59 -0.03 1.13 -5.01
CA MET A 59 -0.51 0.23 -3.95
C MET A 59 0.48 0.14 -2.78
N PHE A 60 1.79 0.07 -3.05
CA PHE A 60 2.81 0.06 -2.00
C PHE A 60 2.87 1.37 -1.21
N VAL A 61 2.73 2.52 -1.88
CA VAL A 61 2.63 3.85 -1.23
C VAL A 61 1.43 3.86 -0.28
N VAL A 62 0.26 3.42 -0.75
CA VAL A 62 -0.96 3.34 0.07
C VAL A 62 -0.78 2.44 1.28
N ILE A 63 -0.22 1.23 1.09
CA ILE A 63 0.04 0.29 2.19
C ILE A 63 1.03 0.87 3.20
N THR A 64 2.07 1.59 2.73
CA THR A 64 3.03 2.26 3.61
C THR A 64 2.35 3.29 4.51
N ILE A 65 1.46 4.11 3.96
CA ILE A 65 0.70 5.12 4.70
C ILE A 65 -0.28 4.44 5.66
N MET A 66 -0.97 3.40 5.21
CA MET A 66 -1.90 2.62 6.01
C MET A 66 -1.20 1.94 7.20
N MET A 67 0.04 1.46 7.02
CA MET A 67 0.88 0.96 8.11
C MET A 67 1.15 2.04 9.17
N GLN A 68 1.47 3.28 8.78
CA GLN A 68 1.64 4.36 9.76
C GLN A 68 0.37 4.60 10.59
N GLN A 69 -0.79 4.59 9.93
CA GLN A 69 -2.09 4.87 10.57
C GLN A 69 -2.50 3.80 11.58
N ILE A 70 -2.11 2.54 11.35
CA ILE A 70 -2.35 1.43 12.29
C ILE A 70 -1.20 1.21 13.26
N LYS A 71 -0.14 2.06 13.22
CA LYS A 71 1.11 1.93 13.98
C LYS A 71 1.87 0.62 13.69
N GLY A 72 1.77 0.15 12.47
CA GLY A 72 2.48 -1.01 11.94
C GLY A 72 3.94 -0.72 11.59
N ASP A 73 4.68 -1.77 11.26
CA ASP A 73 6.09 -1.72 10.91
C ASP A 73 6.33 -2.27 9.49
N MET A 74 6.64 -1.36 8.56
CA MET A 74 6.94 -1.72 7.17
C MET A 74 8.22 -2.53 7.02
N TYR A 75 9.20 -2.38 7.91
CA TYR A 75 10.41 -3.19 7.85
C TYR A 75 10.11 -4.65 8.21
N ILE A 76 9.25 -4.87 9.20
CA ILE A 76 8.75 -6.23 9.49
C ILE A 76 7.97 -6.76 8.29
N ALA A 77 7.09 -5.95 7.69
CA ALA A 77 6.29 -6.37 6.53
C ALA A 77 7.16 -6.80 5.33
N ILE A 78 8.15 -5.98 4.97
CA ILE A 78 9.11 -6.26 3.89
C ILE A 78 9.95 -7.51 4.18
N ARG A 79 10.23 -7.81 5.46
CA ARG A 79 10.91 -9.06 5.82
C ARG A 79 10.00 -10.27 5.72
N LEU A 80 8.75 -10.13 6.12
CA LEU A 80 7.77 -11.22 6.11
C LEU A 80 7.36 -11.62 4.70
N MET A 81 7.37 -10.67 3.75
CA MET A 81 7.00 -10.94 2.36
C MET A 81 7.89 -12.03 1.72
N SER A 82 9.17 -12.14 2.09
CA SER A 82 10.07 -13.13 1.51
C SER A 82 9.78 -14.59 1.90
N PHE A 83 8.79 -14.85 2.77
CA PHE A 83 8.46 -16.18 3.27
C PHE A 83 7.16 -16.77 2.68
N GLY A 84 6.41 -15.99 1.90
CA GLY A 84 5.17 -16.47 1.28
C GLY A 84 5.40 -17.07 -0.10
N ASP A 85 4.57 -18.04 -0.43
CA ASP A 85 4.31 -18.46 -1.81
C ASP A 85 3.00 -17.77 -2.23
N TYR A 86 3.07 -16.87 -3.20
CA TYR A 86 1.98 -15.95 -3.53
C TYR A 86 1.34 -16.31 -4.86
N ASP A 87 0.04 -16.63 -4.81
CA ASP A 87 -0.81 -16.69 -5.98
C ASP A 87 -1.27 -15.26 -6.33
N THR A 88 -0.84 -14.77 -7.49
CA THR A 88 -1.06 -13.41 -7.99
C THR A 88 -2.37 -13.26 -8.77
N SER A 89 -3.23 -14.28 -8.80
CA SER A 89 -4.51 -14.22 -9.50
C SER A 89 -5.41 -13.13 -8.91
N THR A 90 -6.27 -12.56 -9.76
CA THR A 90 -7.29 -11.57 -9.37
C THR A 90 -8.15 -12.06 -8.19
N ILE A 91 -8.44 -13.36 -8.12
CA ILE A 91 -9.22 -13.95 -7.03
C ILE A 91 -8.44 -13.90 -5.71
N CYS A 92 -7.16 -14.26 -5.73
CA CYS A 92 -6.31 -14.23 -4.54
C CYS A 92 -6.06 -12.81 -4.03
N TYR A 93 -5.91 -11.82 -4.92
CA TYR A 93 -5.86 -10.41 -4.52
C TYR A 93 -7.16 -9.98 -3.84
N ILE A 94 -8.33 -10.31 -4.43
CA ILE A 94 -9.64 -9.98 -3.82
C ILE A 94 -9.78 -10.60 -2.44
N ASN A 95 -9.40 -11.87 -2.27
CA ASN A 95 -9.45 -12.54 -0.97
C ASN A 95 -8.55 -11.84 0.06
N SER A 96 -7.33 -11.49 -0.35
CA SER A 96 -6.36 -10.80 0.52
C SER A 96 -6.85 -9.40 0.91
N LEU A 97 -7.42 -8.64 -0.03
CA LEU A 97 -8.01 -7.33 0.25
C LEU A 97 -9.25 -7.44 1.14
N ASN A 98 -10.07 -8.48 0.97
CA ASN A 98 -11.19 -8.76 1.84
C ASN A 98 -10.72 -9.08 3.28
N ASP A 99 -9.65 -9.84 3.44
CA ASP A 99 -9.06 -10.12 4.75
C ASP A 99 -8.53 -8.85 5.43
N VAL A 100 -7.86 -7.98 4.67
CA VAL A 100 -7.44 -6.64 5.14
C VAL A 100 -8.65 -5.83 5.58
N GLY A 101 -9.68 -5.71 4.74
CA GLY A 101 -10.87 -4.90 5.02
C GLY A 101 -11.64 -5.39 6.24
N ASN A 102 -11.87 -6.71 6.34
CA ASN A 102 -12.53 -7.33 7.49
C ASN A 102 -11.74 -7.10 8.78
N ARG A 103 -10.41 -7.25 8.73
CA ARG A 103 -9.56 -7.05 9.90
C ARG A 103 -9.47 -5.59 10.30
N LEU A 104 -9.36 -4.68 9.33
CA LEU A 104 -9.35 -3.24 9.55
C LEU A 104 -10.65 -2.78 10.21
N ASN A 105 -11.80 -3.24 9.71
CA ASN A 105 -13.09 -2.89 10.28
C ASN A 105 -13.20 -3.32 11.75
N LYS A 106 -12.71 -4.52 12.10
CA LYS A 106 -12.62 -4.97 13.50
C LYS A 106 -11.64 -4.10 14.31
N PHE A 107 -10.46 -3.82 13.76
CA PHE A 107 -9.44 -3.01 14.42
C PHE A 107 -9.92 -1.60 14.78
N ILE A 108 -10.79 -1.00 13.97
CA ILE A 108 -11.34 0.35 14.21
C ILE A 108 -12.49 0.34 15.21
N ASN A 109 -13.33 -0.70 15.19
CA ASN A 109 -14.57 -0.74 15.99
C ASN A 109 -14.43 -1.52 17.31
N GLU A 110 -13.40 -2.35 17.46
CA GLU A 110 -13.13 -3.12 18.68
C GLU A 110 -12.07 -2.42 19.55
N GLU A 111 -12.11 -2.66 20.87
CA GLU A 111 -11.23 -2.00 21.84
C GLU A 111 -9.72 -2.20 21.54
N PRO A 112 -8.87 -1.16 21.69
CA PRO A 112 -7.46 -1.16 21.28
C PRO A 112 -6.56 -2.22 21.94
N SER A 113 -7.01 -2.88 23.01
CA SER A 113 -6.23 -3.87 23.75
C SER A 113 -6.12 -5.23 23.06
N ASN A 114 -6.76 -5.44 21.91
CA ASN A 114 -6.67 -6.70 21.18
C ASN A 114 -5.44 -6.74 20.26
N GLY A 115 -4.26 -6.98 20.84
CA GLY A 115 -2.99 -7.07 20.11
C GLY A 115 -2.96 -8.15 18.99
N ASN A 116 -3.92 -9.09 19.01
CA ASN A 116 -4.12 -10.06 17.94
C ASN A 116 -4.63 -9.37 16.66
N LEU A 117 -5.55 -8.40 16.77
CA LEU A 117 -6.10 -7.68 15.61
C LEU A 117 -5.01 -6.91 14.86
N PHE A 118 -4.16 -6.19 15.62
CA PHE A 118 -3.03 -5.46 15.07
C PHE A 118 -2.09 -6.39 14.31
N SER A 119 -1.65 -7.47 14.97
CA SER A 119 -0.70 -8.43 14.38
C SER A 119 -1.24 -9.07 13.11
N GLN A 120 -2.54 -9.41 13.10
CA GLN A 120 -3.21 -9.97 11.93
C GLN A 120 -3.34 -8.95 10.80
N LEU A 121 -3.69 -7.70 11.10
CA LEU A 121 -3.81 -6.65 10.08
C LEU A 121 -2.46 -6.38 9.41
N GLN A 122 -1.40 -6.26 10.21
CA GLN A 122 -0.04 -6.10 9.70
C GLN A 122 0.36 -7.30 8.82
N ALA A 123 0.06 -8.53 9.25
CA ALA A 123 0.37 -9.73 8.47
C ALA A 123 -0.39 -9.74 7.12
N TYR A 124 -1.68 -9.40 7.11
CA TYR A 124 -2.46 -9.34 5.87
C TYR A 124 -1.95 -8.28 4.90
N LEU A 125 -1.59 -7.09 5.39
CA LEU A 125 -0.95 -6.07 4.56
C LEU A 125 0.43 -6.53 4.03
N SER A 126 1.19 -7.27 4.85
CA SER A 126 2.48 -7.86 4.43
C SER A 126 2.29 -8.87 3.30
N ASN A 127 1.22 -9.67 3.36
CA ASN A 127 0.88 -10.61 2.29
C ASN A 127 0.56 -9.88 0.98
N VAL A 128 -0.21 -8.78 1.03
CA VAL A 128 -0.47 -7.97 -0.17
C VAL A 128 0.83 -7.44 -0.78
N ILE A 129 1.79 -6.97 0.04
CA ILE A 129 3.11 -6.55 -0.46
C ILE A 129 3.85 -7.71 -1.13
N GLY A 130 3.81 -8.91 -0.56
CA GLY A 130 4.42 -10.09 -1.18
C GLY A 130 3.78 -10.46 -2.52
N MET A 131 2.46 -10.33 -2.63
CA MET A 131 1.77 -10.48 -3.91
C MET A 131 2.21 -9.43 -4.93
N LEU A 132 2.38 -8.17 -4.53
CA LEU A 132 2.89 -7.11 -5.40
C LEU A 132 4.31 -7.39 -5.88
N GLU A 133 5.18 -7.91 -5.00
CA GLU A 133 6.53 -8.33 -5.37
C GLU A 133 6.51 -9.47 -6.40
N GLU A 134 5.64 -10.46 -6.21
CA GLU A 134 5.53 -11.59 -7.13
C GLU A 134 4.94 -11.17 -8.48
N THR A 135 3.90 -10.34 -8.48
CA THR A 135 3.35 -9.74 -9.72
C THR A 135 4.41 -8.90 -10.43
N ALA A 136 5.25 -8.15 -9.71
CA ALA A 136 6.35 -7.40 -10.34
C ALA A 136 7.32 -8.34 -11.09
N LYS A 137 7.68 -9.49 -10.49
CA LYS A 137 8.58 -10.46 -11.12
C LYS A 137 7.97 -11.11 -12.36
N GLU A 138 6.67 -11.44 -12.34
CA GLU A 138 5.96 -12.04 -13.47
C GLU A 138 5.99 -11.17 -14.74
N TYR A 139 6.12 -9.85 -14.56
CA TYR A 139 6.16 -8.86 -15.64
C TYR A 139 7.56 -8.24 -15.82
N ASP A 140 8.62 -9.00 -15.52
CA ASP A 140 10.02 -8.62 -15.78
C ASP A 140 10.44 -7.26 -15.17
N THR A 141 9.92 -6.94 -13.99
CA THR A 141 10.30 -5.77 -13.19
C THR A 141 10.56 -6.19 -11.74
N ASP A 142 10.79 -5.22 -10.86
CA ASP A 142 10.95 -5.47 -9.43
C ASP A 142 10.20 -4.43 -8.60
N LEU A 143 9.82 -4.82 -7.38
CA LEU A 143 9.07 -3.96 -6.46
C LEU A 143 9.79 -2.64 -6.18
N THR A 144 11.12 -2.64 -6.05
CA THR A 144 11.87 -1.41 -5.74
C THR A 144 11.76 -0.40 -6.88
N SER A 145 11.87 -0.88 -8.12
CA SER A 145 11.69 -0.04 -9.31
C SER A 145 10.28 0.53 -9.42
N CYS A 146 9.23 -0.26 -9.14
CA CYS A 146 7.85 0.21 -9.13
C CYS A 146 7.64 1.30 -8.06
N VAL A 147 8.13 1.07 -6.84
CA VAL A 147 8.03 2.03 -5.73
C VAL A 147 8.81 3.32 -6.01
N GLN A 148 9.95 3.22 -6.68
CA GLN A 148 10.73 4.40 -7.09
C GLN A 148 9.93 5.29 -8.04
N VAL A 149 9.25 4.70 -9.03
CA VAL A 149 8.39 5.44 -9.97
C VAL A 149 7.29 6.17 -9.21
N ALA A 150 6.50 5.45 -8.41
CA ALA A 150 5.42 6.05 -7.62
C ALA A 150 5.93 7.15 -6.67
N TYR A 151 7.07 6.93 -6.01
CA TYR A 151 7.66 7.96 -5.16
C TYR A 151 8.06 9.22 -5.95
N ASP A 152 8.66 9.06 -7.13
CA ASP A 152 9.03 10.18 -7.99
C ASP A 152 7.82 10.98 -8.46
N GLU A 153 6.65 10.35 -8.59
CA GLU A 153 5.41 11.06 -8.90
C GLU A 153 4.82 11.83 -7.72
N ILE A 154 4.94 11.32 -6.50
CA ILE A 154 4.31 11.95 -5.33
C ILE A 154 5.18 12.99 -4.65
N LYS A 155 6.52 12.85 -4.70
CA LYS A 155 7.47 13.59 -3.84
C LYS A 155 7.24 15.11 -3.84
N ASP A 156 6.90 15.67 -5.00
CA ASP A 156 6.73 17.12 -5.18
C ASP A 156 5.24 17.56 -5.14
N ARG A 157 4.29 16.63 -5.04
CA ARG A 157 2.84 16.94 -5.02
C ARG A 157 2.52 17.88 -3.86
N LYS A 158 1.96 19.05 -4.18
CA LYS A 158 1.39 20.01 -3.23
C LYS A 158 -0.10 19.73 -3.06
N GLY A 159 -0.64 20.04 -1.89
CA GLY A 159 -2.03 19.73 -1.55
C GLY A 159 -2.31 19.76 -0.06
N LYS A 160 -3.52 19.39 0.31
CA LYS A 160 -3.99 19.34 1.69
C LYS A 160 -4.71 18.03 1.97
N THR A 161 -4.54 17.51 3.18
CA THR A 161 -5.34 16.37 3.66
C THR A 161 -6.68 16.89 4.18
N ILE A 162 -7.77 16.48 3.53
CA ILE A 162 -9.15 16.85 3.89
C ILE A 162 -9.91 15.55 4.17
N ASN A 163 -10.51 15.44 5.35
CA ASN A 163 -11.26 14.26 5.79
C ASN A 163 -10.50 12.92 5.63
N GLY A 164 -9.18 12.97 5.80
CA GLY A 164 -8.29 11.80 5.72
C GLY A 164 -7.88 11.39 4.30
N THR A 165 -8.21 12.17 3.29
CA THR A 165 -7.77 12.00 1.90
C THR A 165 -6.85 13.16 1.52
N PHE A 166 -5.70 12.86 0.92
CA PHE A 166 -4.85 13.89 0.34
C PHE A 166 -5.44 14.41 -0.98
N ILE A 167 -5.73 15.70 -1.03
CA ILE A 167 -6.26 16.39 -2.21
C ILE A 167 -5.15 17.24 -2.80
N LYS A 168 -4.86 17.05 -4.11
CA LYS A 168 -3.84 17.81 -4.82
C LYS A 168 -4.23 19.29 -4.87
N GLU A 169 -3.23 20.17 -4.86
CA GLU A 169 -3.46 21.62 -4.94
C GLU A 169 -4.23 22.03 -6.21
N SER A 170 -4.04 21.31 -7.33
CA SER A 170 -4.80 21.50 -8.57
C SER A 170 -6.31 21.24 -8.42
N ASP A 171 -6.69 20.43 -7.43
CA ASP A 171 -8.05 19.96 -7.22
C ASP A 171 -8.74 20.74 -6.08
N LEU A 172 -7.97 21.59 -5.37
CA LEU A 172 -8.47 22.54 -4.38
C LEU A 172 -8.92 23.80 -5.11
N GLN A 173 -10.21 23.87 -5.46
CA GLN A 173 -10.86 25.08 -5.98
C GLN A 173 -10.95 26.18 -4.91
#